data_AF-X0WV00-F1
#
_entry.id   AF-X0WV00-F1
#
_cell.length_a   1.000
_cell.length_b   1.000
_cell.length_c   1.000
_cell.angle_alpha   90.00
_cell.angle_beta   90.00
_cell.angle_gamma   90.00
#
_symmetry.space_group_name_H-M   'P 1'
#
loop_
_entity.id
_entity.type
_entity.pdbx_description
1 polymer ?
#
loop_
_entity_poly.entity_id
_entity_poly.type
_entity_poly.pdbx_seq_one_letter_code
_entity_poly.pdbx_strand_id
1 'polypeptide(L)'
;MNSGAFELPCNPEIMRKIIRKIGFLLLGLAIAVPNVVLAVTSSDLTFDAATNFTVDGYTLVVSSGSVVTEIRVTSTSMAIDMMDGSSITLTSNDRKILDNTFGISTNCIDGYSTLTLSSTSTQTVTVTIGGTCAAP
;
A
#
# COMPACT_ATOMS: atom_id res chain seq x y z
N MET A 1 40.27 -39.19 -6.25
CA MET A 1 39.64 -38.71 -7.51
C MET A 1 38.44 -37.87 -7.11
N ASN A 2 38.35 -36.67 -7.69
CA ASN A 2 37.70 -35.45 -7.17
C ASN A 2 36.22 -35.55 -6.79
N SER A 3 35.90 -34.96 -5.63
CA SER A 3 34.59 -34.42 -5.27
C SER A 3 34.32 -33.16 -6.10
N GLY A 4 33.40 -33.25 -7.06
CA GLY A 4 32.92 -32.09 -7.83
C GLY A 4 31.68 -31.51 -7.16
N ALA A 5 31.84 -30.40 -6.45
CA ALA A 5 30.74 -29.55 -6.02
C ALA A 5 30.00 -29.05 -7.27
N PHE A 6 28.69 -29.26 -7.33
CA PHE A 6 27.82 -28.57 -8.29
C PHE A 6 27.65 -27.13 -7.79
N GLU A 7 28.68 -26.32 -8.04
CA GLU A 7 28.61 -24.88 -7.86
C GLU A 7 27.72 -24.31 -8.97
N LEU A 8 26.54 -23.83 -8.60
CA LEU A 8 25.80 -22.93 -9.47
C LEU A 8 26.67 -21.69 -9.67
N PRO A 9 27.09 -21.34 -10.89
CA PRO A 9 27.86 -20.13 -11.12
C PRO A 9 26.99 -18.94 -10.72
N CYS A 10 27.33 -18.30 -9.60
CA CYS A 10 26.96 -16.92 -9.34
C CYS A 10 27.57 -16.07 -10.45
N ASN A 11 26.85 -15.93 -11.56
CA ASN A 11 27.21 -15.07 -12.67
C ASN A 11 26.78 -13.62 -12.33
N PRO A 12 27.71 -12.71 -11.97
CA PRO A 12 27.36 -11.34 -11.61
C PRO A 12 26.88 -10.49 -12.81
N GLU A 13 26.97 -11.00 -14.04
CA GLU A 13 26.59 -10.28 -15.26
C GLU A 13 25.07 -10.17 -15.49
N ILE A 14 24.26 -11.05 -14.87
CA ILE A 14 22.79 -11.01 -15.06
C ILE A 14 22.10 -10.13 -14.00
N MET A 15 22.77 -9.85 -12.88
CA MET A 15 22.21 -9.09 -11.75
C MET A 15 22.42 -7.57 -11.83
N ARG A 16 22.92 -7.04 -12.96
CA ARG A 16 23.19 -5.60 -13.15
C ARG A 16 22.26 -4.88 -14.12
N LYS A 17 21.27 -5.55 -14.73
CA LYS A 17 20.45 -4.96 -15.81
C LYS A 17 19.11 -4.34 -15.41
N ILE A 18 18.71 -4.34 -14.13
CA ILE A 18 17.46 -3.68 -13.67
C ILE A 18 17.72 -2.50 -12.71
N ILE A 19 18.94 -2.33 -12.21
CA ILE A 19 19.31 -1.23 -11.31
C ILE A 19 20.24 -0.29 -12.08
N ARG A 20 19.82 0.95 -12.34
CA ARG A 20 20.53 2.04 -13.07
C ARG A 20 20.33 2.08 -14.58
N LYS A 21 19.11 2.38 -15.01
CA LYS A 21 18.90 3.15 -16.25
C LYS A 21 18.30 4.51 -15.88
N ILE A 22 19.17 5.50 -15.76
CA ILE A 22 19.02 6.91 -16.18
C ILE A 22 20.31 7.57 -15.70
N GLY A 23 21.33 7.46 -16.55
CA GLY A 23 22.56 8.22 -16.42
C GLY A 23 22.28 9.62 -16.94
N PHE A 24 22.19 10.60 -16.04
CA PHE A 24 22.36 12.01 -16.39
C PHE A 24 23.86 12.30 -16.49
N LEU A 25 24.41 12.01 -17.67
CA LEU A 25 25.60 12.68 -18.17
C LEU A 25 25.14 14.05 -18.66
N LEU A 26 25.62 15.15 -18.07
CA LEU A 26 25.82 16.47 -18.68
C LEU A 26 26.33 17.43 -17.61
N LEU A 27 27.64 17.39 -17.34
CA LEU A 27 28.36 18.44 -16.64
C LEU A 27 28.82 19.45 -17.70
N GLY A 28 28.07 20.54 -17.86
CA GLY A 28 28.42 21.57 -18.83
C GLY A 28 27.44 22.73 -18.87
N LEU A 29 27.91 23.87 -18.37
CA LEU A 29 27.44 25.22 -18.63
C LEU A 29 26.24 25.71 -17.80
N ALA A 30 26.57 26.62 -16.87
CA ALA A 30 25.65 27.47 -16.14
C ALA A 30 24.75 28.25 -17.10
N ILE A 31 23.48 27.85 -17.16
CA ILE A 31 22.40 28.65 -17.71
C ILE A 31 21.39 28.75 -16.57
N ALA A 32 21.00 29.99 -16.23
CA ALA A 32 19.98 30.29 -15.23
C ALA A 32 18.71 29.48 -15.53
N VAL A 33 18.49 28.40 -14.77
CA VAL A 33 17.29 27.58 -14.92
C VAL A 33 16.21 28.24 -14.07
N PRO A 34 15.07 28.68 -14.64
CA PRO A 34 13.91 29.03 -13.84
C PRO A 34 13.58 27.81 -12.98
N ASN A 35 13.26 28.01 -11.71
CA ASN A 35 12.90 26.93 -10.79
C ASN A 35 11.75 26.09 -11.39
N VAL A 36 12.07 25.04 -12.15
CA VAL A 36 11.12 24.02 -12.54
C VAL A 36 10.93 23.19 -11.28
N VAL A 37 9.96 23.59 -10.47
CA VAL A 37 9.39 22.71 -9.47
C VAL A 37 8.80 21.55 -10.25
N LEU A 38 9.54 20.44 -10.32
CA LEU A 38 8.99 19.17 -10.78
C LEU A 38 7.92 18.78 -9.75
N ALA A 39 6.67 19.10 -10.04
CA ALA A 39 5.55 18.53 -9.33
C ALA A 39 5.60 17.02 -9.54
N VAL A 40 6.03 16.28 -8.53
CA VAL A 40 5.77 14.85 -8.46
C VAL A 40 4.27 14.74 -8.21
N THR A 41 3.50 14.47 -9.26
CA THR A 41 2.13 13.99 -9.11
C THR A 41 2.25 12.60 -8.50
N SER A 42 1.89 12.44 -7.22
CA SER A 42 1.69 11.12 -6.64
C SER A 42 0.69 10.39 -7.53
N SER A 43 1.10 9.25 -8.09
CA SER A 43 0.17 8.43 -8.87
C SER A 43 -0.76 7.72 -7.90
N ASP A 44 -2.06 7.83 -8.13
CA ASP A 44 -3.07 7.13 -7.34
C ASP A 44 -2.85 5.61 -7.48
N LEU A 45 -2.88 4.92 -6.35
CA LEU A 45 -2.98 3.47 -6.26
C LEU A 45 -4.45 3.09 -6.37
N THR A 46 -4.82 2.53 -7.52
CA THR A 46 -6.16 1.99 -7.77
C THR A 46 -6.14 0.47 -7.64
N PHE A 47 -7.13 -0.08 -6.92
CA PHE A 47 -7.32 -1.52 -6.80
C PHE A 47 -8.31 -2.01 -7.86
N ASP A 48 -7.82 -2.63 -8.94
CA ASP A 48 -8.68 -3.16 -10.00
C ASP A 48 -9.39 -4.48 -9.61
N ALA A 49 -8.92 -5.13 -8.54
CA ALA A 49 -9.49 -6.35 -7.99
C ALA A 49 -9.40 -6.35 -6.46
N ALA A 50 -10.21 -7.19 -5.83
CA ALA A 50 -10.13 -7.40 -4.39
C ALA A 50 -8.73 -7.92 -4.01
N THR A 51 -8.11 -7.29 -3.01
CA THR A 51 -6.73 -7.58 -2.61
C THR A 51 -6.65 -7.85 -1.11
N ASN A 52 -5.94 -8.91 -0.71
CA ASN A 52 -5.85 -9.35 0.67
C ASN A 52 -4.59 -8.81 1.35
N PHE A 53 -4.74 -8.33 2.57
CA PHE A 53 -3.65 -7.95 3.48
C PHE A 53 -3.84 -8.65 4.81
N THR A 54 -2.73 -8.96 5.50
CA THR A 54 -2.80 -9.56 6.85
C THR A 54 -2.43 -8.50 7.88
N VAL A 55 -3.32 -8.25 8.83
CA VAL A 55 -3.14 -7.29 9.94
C VAL A 55 -3.55 -7.99 11.23
N ASP A 56 -2.65 -8.02 12.21
CA ASP A 56 -2.82 -8.70 13.50
C ASP A 56 -3.24 -10.18 13.36
N GLY A 57 -2.74 -10.85 12.32
CA GLY A 57 -3.10 -12.23 12.00
C GLY A 57 -4.45 -12.43 11.29
N TYR A 58 -5.22 -11.37 11.09
CA TYR A 58 -6.50 -11.40 10.36
C TYR A 58 -6.34 -10.93 8.93
N THR A 59 -7.17 -11.48 8.02
CA THR A 59 -7.18 -11.06 6.63
C THR A 59 -8.16 -9.92 6.43
N LEU A 60 -7.65 -8.77 5.98
CA LEU A 60 -8.44 -7.66 5.48
C LEU A 60 -8.44 -7.67 3.97
N VAL A 61 -9.62 -7.50 3.39
CA VAL A 61 -9.81 -7.42 1.93
C VAL A 61 -10.05 -5.97 1.56
N VAL A 62 -9.18 -5.39 0.75
CA VAL A 62 -9.42 -4.12 0.07
C VAL A 62 -10.28 -4.40 -1.16
N SER A 63 -11.45 -3.77 -1.25
CA SER A 63 -12.37 -3.95 -2.37
C SER A 63 -11.85 -3.32 -3.68
N SER A 64 -12.21 -3.92 -4.81
CA SER A 64 -12.00 -3.33 -6.13
C SER A 64 -12.67 -1.94 -6.23
N GLY A 65 -12.06 -1.03 -6.98
CA GLY A 65 -12.50 0.36 -7.11
C GLY A 65 -12.02 1.28 -5.99
N SER A 66 -11.32 0.77 -4.98
CA SER A 66 -10.65 1.61 -3.98
C SER A 66 -9.50 2.39 -4.62
N VAL A 67 -9.36 3.65 -4.24
CA VAL A 67 -8.32 4.57 -4.72
C VAL A 67 -7.69 5.24 -3.50
N VAL A 68 -6.37 5.15 -3.39
CA VAL A 68 -5.55 5.75 -2.31
C VAL A 68 -4.20 6.16 -2.89
N THR A 69 -3.32 6.78 -2.13
CA THR A 69 -1.95 7.10 -2.59
C THR A 69 -0.96 6.00 -2.22
N GLU A 70 -1.07 5.45 -1.01
CA GLU A 70 -0.15 4.42 -0.51
C GLU A 70 -0.84 3.58 0.58
N ILE A 71 -0.49 2.29 0.68
CA ILE A 71 -0.81 1.45 1.84
C ILE A 71 0.49 0.89 2.41
N ARG A 72 0.71 1.12 3.70
CA ARG A 72 1.81 0.55 4.49
C ARG A 72 1.22 -0.37 5.56
N VAL A 73 1.59 -1.64 5.50
CA VAL A 73 1.11 -2.66 6.45
C VAL A 73 2.24 -3.06 7.40
N THR A 74 1.94 -3.01 8.69
CA THR A 74 2.76 -3.60 9.76
C THR A 74 2.09 -4.87 10.29
N SER A 75 2.70 -5.53 11.27
CA SER A 75 2.08 -6.71 11.89
C SER A 75 0.76 -6.41 12.60
N THR A 76 0.52 -5.18 13.07
CA THR A 76 -0.65 -4.83 13.90
C THR A 76 -1.50 -3.70 13.33
N SER A 77 -1.07 -3.05 12.25
CA SER A 77 -1.78 -1.90 11.68
C SER A 77 -1.63 -1.78 10.17
N MET A 78 -2.57 -1.08 9.55
CA MET A 78 -2.54 -0.65 8.16
C MET A 78 -2.63 0.88 8.11
N ALA A 79 -1.57 1.55 7.68
CA ALA A 79 -1.57 2.99 7.42
C ALA A 79 -1.86 3.23 5.94
N ILE A 80 -2.85 4.07 5.66
CA ILE A 80 -3.36 4.35 4.31
C ILE A 80 -3.23 5.85 4.09
N ASP A 81 -2.44 6.24 3.09
CA ASP A 81 -2.37 7.63 2.66
C ASP A 81 -3.49 7.90 1.67
N MET A 82 -4.39 8.81 2.04
CA MET A 82 -5.55 9.18 1.27
C MET A 82 -5.37 10.62 0.77
N MET A 83 -5.72 10.86 -0.50
CA MET A 83 -5.80 12.21 -1.07
C MET A 83 -7.25 12.72 -1.06
N ASP A 84 -7.44 14.01 -1.31
CA ASP A 84 -8.78 14.58 -1.48
C ASP A 84 -9.58 13.83 -2.56
N GLY A 85 -10.82 13.46 -2.24
CA GLY A 85 -11.72 12.70 -3.11
C GLY A 85 -11.48 11.19 -3.16
N SER A 86 -10.43 10.69 -2.50
CA SER A 86 -10.11 9.26 -2.49
C SER A 86 -11.04 8.46 -1.56
N SER A 87 -11.21 7.17 -1.86
CA SER A 87 -12.04 6.27 -1.05
C SER A 87 -11.51 4.85 -1.06
N ILE A 88 -11.67 4.15 0.06
CA ILE A 88 -11.28 2.76 0.23
C ILE A 88 -12.33 2.01 1.03
N THR A 89 -12.60 0.77 0.63
CA THR A 89 -13.44 -0.14 1.42
C THR A 89 -12.63 -1.35 1.85
N LEU A 90 -12.64 -1.59 3.17
CA LEU A 90 -12.02 -2.73 3.83
C LEU A 90 -13.10 -3.70 4.28
N THR A 91 -12.86 -5.00 4.10
CA THR A 91 -13.75 -6.07 4.57
C THR A 91 -12.97 -7.05 5.45
N SER A 92 -13.58 -7.47 6.57
CA SER A 92 -13.09 -8.58 7.38
C SER A 92 -14.14 -9.70 7.39
N ASN A 93 -13.78 -10.87 6.86
CA ASN A 93 -14.63 -12.06 6.89
C ASN A 93 -14.73 -12.68 8.30
N ASP A 94 -13.80 -12.33 9.19
CA ASP A 94 -13.81 -12.73 10.61
C ASP A 94 -14.69 -11.81 11.47
N ARG A 95 -15.44 -10.89 10.84
CA ARG A 95 -16.32 -9.91 11.51
C ARG A 95 -15.59 -9.05 12.53
N LYS A 96 -14.38 -8.61 12.22
CA LYS A 96 -13.59 -7.73 13.10
C LYS A 96 -14.06 -6.28 13.03
N ILE A 97 -14.03 -5.60 14.17
CA ILE A 97 -14.14 -4.16 14.24
C ILE A 97 -12.81 -3.58 13.71
N LEU A 98 -12.92 -2.64 12.79
CA LEU A 98 -11.79 -1.97 12.14
C LEU A 98 -11.67 -0.57 12.74
N ASP A 99 -10.97 -0.47 13.87
CA ASP A 99 -10.70 0.79 14.55
C ASP A 99 -9.84 1.67 13.66
N ASN A 100 -10.15 2.97 13.60
CA ASN A 100 -9.44 3.89 12.71
C ASN A 100 -9.34 5.29 13.29
N THR A 101 -8.30 6.01 12.87
CA THR A 101 -8.01 7.36 13.35
C THR A 101 -9.01 8.42 12.87
N PHE A 102 -9.92 8.09 11.94
CA PHE A 102 -11.02 8.98 11.55
C PHE A 102 -12.24 8.84 12.45
N GLY A 103 -12.30 7.82 13.31
CA GLY A 103 -13.46 7.54 14.16
C GLY A 103 -14.69 7.03 13.39
N ILE A 104 -14.50 6.53 12.16
CA ILE A 104 -15.59 5.97 11.37
C ILE A 104 -15.97 4.59 11.92
N SER A 105 -17.25 4.35 12.13
CA SER A 105 -17.72 3.07 12.66
C SER A 105 -17.64 1.95 11.62
N THR A 106 -17.26 0.76 12.06
CA THR A 106 -17.36 -0.46 11.24
C THR A 106 -18.82 -0.88 11.11
N ASN A 107 -19.24 -1.21 9.89
CA ASN A 107 -20.54 -1.83 9.63
C ASN A 107 -20.45 -3.34 9.85
N CYS A 108 -21.20 -3.87 10.81
CA CYS A 108 -21.23 -5.28 11.14
C CYS A 108 -22.41 -5.96 10.43
N ILE A 109 -22.12 -6.93 9.57
CA ILE A 109 -23.12 -7.68 8.80
C ILE A 109 -23.04 -9.16 9.24
N ASP A 110 -24.01 -9.97 8.83
CA ASP A 110 -23.88 -11.42 8.98
C ASP A 110 -22.75 -11.94 8.08
N GLY A 111 -21.87 -12.76 8.67
CA GLY A 111 -20.71 -13.35 7.98
C GLY A 111 -19.51 -12.43 7.70
N TYR A 112 -19.61 -11.10 7.80
CA TYR A 112 -18.47 -10.18 7.60
C TYR A 112 -18.70 -8.80 8.24
N SER A 113 -17.66 -7.98 8.26
CA SER A 113 -17.74 -6.56 8.61
C SER A 113 -17.06 -5.70 7.55
N THR A 114 -17.50 -4.47 7.38
CA THR A 114 -16.94 -3.52 6.40
C THR A 114 -16.64 -2.17 7.01
N LEU A 115 -15.61 -1.51 6.50
CA LEU A 115 -15.27 -0.12 6.79
C LEU A 115 -15.04 0.59 5.46
N THR A 116 -15.82 1.63 5.21
CA THR A 116 -15.61 2.54 4.07
C THR A 116 -15.04 3.84 4.59
N LEU A 117 -13.89 4.24 4.07
CA LEU A 117 -13.23 5.49 4.36
C LEU A 117 -13.23 6.35 3.10
N SER A 118 -13.62 7.61 3.23
CA SER A 118 -13.52 8.62 2.18
C SER A 118 -12.82 9.83 2.75
N SER A 119 -11.96 10.47 1.96
CA SER A 119 -11.21 11.64 2.41
C SER A 119 -11.61 12.89 1.62
N THR A 120 -11.73 14.01 2.34
CA THR A 120 -11.94 15.35 1.76
C THR A 120 -10.69 16.23 1.85
N SER A 121 -9.55 15.62 2.21
CA SER A 121 -8.24 16.27 2.26
C SER A 121 -7.12 15.23 2.15
N THR A 122 -5.88 15.66 1.92
CA THR A 122 -4.74 14.72 1.93
C THR A 122 -4.34 14.42 3.37
N GLN A 123 -4.46 13.17 3.78
CA GLN A 123 -4.22 12.73 5.16
C GLN A 123 -3.97 11.22 5.24
N THR A 124 -3.27 10.80 6.29
CA THR A 124 -3.07 9.37 6.60
C THR A 124 -4.13 8.89 7.58
N VAL A 125 -4.78 7.76 7.28
CA VAL A 125 -5.59 7.01 8.23
C VAL A 125 -4.85 5.77 8.68
N THR A 126 -4.87 5.49 9.98
CA THR A 126 -4.38 4.21 10.51
C THR A 126 -5.56 3.36 10.88
N VAL A 127 -5.59 2.12 10.39
CA VAL A 127 -6.58 1.10 10.71
C VAL A 127 -5.91 0.01 11.53
N THR A 128 -6.56 -0.42 12.61
CA THR A 128 -6.15 -1.53 13.47
C THR A 128 -7.28 -2.52 13.66
N ILE A 129 -6.95 -3.77 14.00
CA ILE A 129 -7.95 -4.75 14.38
C ILE A 129 -8.37 -4.47 15.82
N GLY A 130 -9.68 -4.28 16.01
CA GLY A 130 -10.30 -4.12 17.32
C GLY A 130 -10.96 -5.42 17.81
N GLY A 131 -12.12 -5.25 18.44
CA GLY A 131 -12.95 -6.37 18.88
C GLY A 131 -13.59 -7.17 17.73
N THR A 132 -14.47 -8.08 18.08
CA THR A 132 -15.34 -8.79 17.12
C THR A 132 -16.74 -8.18 17.19
N CYS A 133 -17.38 -8.00 16.03
CA CYS A 133 -18.78 -7.60 15.95
C CYS A 133 -19.67 -8.52 16.81
N ALA A 134 -20.66 -7.93 17.49
CA ALA A 134 -21.67 -8.71 18.19
C ALA A 134 -22.40 -9.65 17.22
N ALA A 135 -22.94 -10.75 17.73
CA ALA A 135 -23.85 -11.58 16.96
C ALA A 135 -25.05 -10.73 16.49
N PRO A 136 -25.53 -10.91 15.25
CA PRO A 136 -26.70 -10.20 14.74
C PRO A 136 -27.98 -10.53 15.52
#